data_AF-A0A4R3I7T2-F1
#
_entry.id   AF-A0A4R3I7T2-F1
#
_cell.length_a   1.000
_cell.length_b   1.000
_cell.length_c   1.000
_cell.angle_alpha   90.00
_cell.angle_beta   90.00
_cell.angle_gamma   90.00
#
_symmetry.space_group_name_H-M   'P 1'
#
loop_
_entity.id
_entity.type
_entity.pdbx_description
1 polymer ?
#
loop_
_entity_poly.entity_id
_entity_poly.type
_entity_poly.pdbx_seq_one_letter_code
_entity_poly.pdbx_strand_id
1 'polypeptide(L)'
;MNIPMWIFLYAATTLWWKWIISWGGAKWLEGWKSFFLVEWFAWGWRAEQIRFHAVVIWVLSTLWFLVGLFIPDVRGIGLLL
;
A
#
# COMPACT_ATOMS: atom_id res chain seq x y z
N MET A 1 10.61 0.94 15.77
CA MET A 1 9.89 -0.34 15.56
C MET A 1 10.89 -1.50 15.45
N ASN A 2 10.61 -2.67 16.02
CA ASN A 2 11.52 -3.83 15.96
C ASN A 2 11.40 -4.58 14.60
N ILE A 3 12.37 -5.46 14.30
CA ILE A 3 12.44 -6.15 13.00
C ILE A 3 11.24 -7.08 12.75
N PRO A 4 10.80 -7.94 13.69
CA PRO A 4 9.66 -8.81 13.46
C PRO A 4 8.37 -8.03 13.16
N MET A 5 8.13 -6.93 13.88
CA MET A 5 6.99 -6.06 13.62
C MET A 5 7.11 -5.35 12.26
N TRP A 6 8.31 -4.94 11.86
CA TRP A 6 8.59 -4.37 10.53
C TRP A 6 8.27 -5.35 9.39
N ILE A 7 8.69 -6.61 9.54
CA ILE A 7 8.37 -7.69 8.60
C ILE A 7 6.86 -7.96 8.57
N PHE A 8 6.23 -8.07 9.74
CA PHE A 8 4.80 -8.35 9.83
C PHE A 8 3.96 -7.27 9.17
N LEU A 9 4.24 -5.99 9.45
CA LEU A 9 3.53 -4.87 8.84
C LEU A 9 3.73 -4.84 7.33
N TYR A 10 4.95 -5.04 6.84
CA TYR A 10 5.20 -5.11 5.40
C TYR A 10 4.47 -6.28 4.73
N ALA A 11 4.39 -7.45 5.38
CA ALA A 11 3.64 -8.59 4.87
C ALA A 11 2.13 -8.28 4.77
N ALA A 12 1.56 -7.62 5.78
CA ALA A 12 0.16 -7.18 5.77
C ALA A 12 -0.09 -6.14 4.67
N THR A 13 0.78 -5.12 4.54
CA THR A 13 0.71 -4.10 3.48
C THR A 13 0.83 -4.74 2.09
N THR A 14 1.73 -5.69 1.92
CA THR A 14 1.89 -6.43 0.65
C THR A 14 0.64 -7.25 0.32
N LEU A 15 0.03 -7.90 1.31
CA LEU A 15 -1.20 -8.66 1.09
C LEU A 15 -2.37 -7.76 0.67
N TRP A 16 -2.49 -6.59 1.29
CA TRP A 16 -3.47 -5.57 0.92
C TRP A 16 -3.29 -5.14 -0.54
N TRP A 17 -2.09 -4.72 -0.94
CA TRP A 17 -1.83 -4.30 -2.31
C TRP A 17 -2.00 -5.45 -3.31
N LYS A 18 -1.57 -6.66 -2.97
CA LYS A 18 -1.74 -7.85 -3.80
C LYS A 18 -3.22 -8.18 -4.05
N TRP A 19 -4.07 -8.03 -3.04
CA TRP A 19 -5.51 -8.21 -3.20
C TRP A 19 -6.10 -7.18 -4.19
N ILE A 20 -5.68 -5.92 -4.08
CA ILE A 20 -6.10 -4.84 -5.00
C ILE A 20 -5.66 -5.13 -6.43
N ILE A 21 -4.39 -5.51 -6.62
CA ILE A 21 -3.76 -5.71 -7.94
C ILE A 21 -4.30 -6.96 -8.63
N SER A 22 -4.41 -8.10 -7.91
CA SER A 22 -4.53 -9.42 -8.53
C SER A 22 -5.83 -10.18 -8.22
N TRP A 23 -6.54 -9.87 -7.13
CA TRP A 23 -7.67 -10.67 -6.65
C TRP A 23 -9.02 -9.96 -6.72
N GLY A 24 -9.11 -8.91 -7.54
CA GLY A 24 -10.36 -8.17 -7.76
C GLY A 24 -10.63 -7.06 -6.74
N GLY A 25 -9.71 -6.78 -5.81
CA GLY A 25 -9.87 -5.68 -4.85
C GLY A 25 -10.07 -4.33 -5.53
N ALA A 26 -9.38 -4.06 -6.64
CA ALA A 26 -9.60 -2.83 -7.40
C ALA A 26 -11.02 -2.68 -7.98
N LYS A 27 -11.66 -3.77 -8.42
CA LYS A 27 -13.06 -3.73 -8.86
C LYS A 27 -14.01 -3.50 -7.67
N TRP A 28 -13.68 -4.06 -6.51
CA TRP A 28 -14.48 -3.87 -5.31
C TRP A 28 -14.39 -2.42 -4.79
N LEU A 29 -13.21 -1.80 -4.90
CA LEU A 29 -12.90 -0.44 -4.44
C LEU A 29 -13.38 0.67 -5.39
N GLU A 30 -13.75 0.34 -6.61
CA GLU A 30 -14.20 1.29 -7.63
C GLU A 30 -15.35 2.20 -7.13
N GLY A 31 -15.28 3.49 -7.47
CA GLY A 31 -16.30 4.47 -7.13
C GLY A 31 -16.01 5.26 -5.84
N TRP A 32 -16.94 5.25 -4.88
CA TRP A 32 -16.81 6.05 -3.65
C TRP A 32 -15.94 5.39 -2.58
N LYS A 33 -15.74 4.07 -2.65
CA LYS A 33 -14.96 3.33 -1.64
C LYS A 33 -13.47 3.65 -1.72
N SER A 34 -12.96 3.93 -2.92
CA SER A 34 -11.58 4.33 -3.13
C SER A 34 -11.22 5.64 -2.42
N PHE A 35 -12.18 6.53 -2.20
CA PHE A 35 -11.97 7.74 -1.40
C PHE A 35 -11.51 7.43 0.04
N PHE A 36 -12.09 6.40 0.67
CA PHE A 36 -11.83 6.05 2.06
C PHE A 36 -10.69 5.06 2.24
N LEU A 37 -10.47 4.20 1.25
CA LEU A 37 -9.60 3.02 1.39
C LEU A 37 -8.36 3.05 0.49
N VAL A 38 -8.31 3.98 -0.47
CA VAL A 38 -7.13 4.19 -1.32
C VAL A 38 -6.55 5.55 -0.99
N GLU A 39 -7.23 6.62 -1.39
CA GLU A 39 -6.76 7.99 -1.26
C GLU A 39 -7.93 8.97 -1.30
N TRP A 40 -7.82 10.09 -0.58
CA TRP A 40 -8.87 11.12 -0.52
C TRP A 40 -9.19 11.77 -1.87
N PHE A 41 -8.30 11.69 -2.86
CA PHE A 41 -8.54 12.18 -4.22
C PHE A 41 -8.98 11.08 -5.19
N ALA A 42 -9.12 9.84 -4.72
CA ALA A 42 -9.53 8.71 -5.54
C ALA A 42 -11.06 8.59 -5.69
N TRP A 43 -11.82 9.63 -5.36
CA TRP A 43 -13.27 9.64 -5.56
C TRP A 43 -13.62 9.50 -7.04
N GLY A 44 -14.25 8.37 -7.41
CA GLY A 44 -14.65 8.11 -8.78
C GLY A 44 -13.56 7.46 -9.65
N TRP A 45 -12.48 6.97 -9.06
CA TRP A 45 -11.50 6.20 -9.80
C TRP A 45 -12.06 4.88 -10.31
N ARG A 46 -11.71 4.56 -11.55
CA ARG A 46 -11.96 3.25 -12.16
C ARG A 46 -11.00 2.21 -11.61
N ALA A 47 -11.40 0.94 -11.70
CA ALA A 47 -10.58 -0.18 -11.22
C ALA A 47 -9.14 -0.18 -11.79
N GLU A 48 -8.94 0.27 -13.03
CA GLU A 48 -7.63 0.33 -13.66
C GLU A 48 -6.71 1.40 -13.02
N GLN A 49 -7.26 2.57 -12.71
CA GLN A 49 -6.53 3.65 -12.02
C GLN A 49 -6.11 3.21 -10.61
N ILE A 50 -7.03 2.53 -9.91
CA ILE A 50 -6.76 1.96 -8.58
C ILE A 50 -5.64 0.93 -8.64
N ARG A 51 -5.62 0.03 -9.64
CA ARG A 51 -4.53 -0.95 -9.79
C ARG A 51 -3.20 -0.29 -10.09
N PHE A 52 -3.17 0.69 -10.99
CA PHE A 52 -1.94 1.39 -11.32
C PHE A 52 -1.35 2.08 -10.08
N HIS A 53 -2.18 2.82 -9.36
CA HIS A 53 -1.77 3.45 -8.12
C HIS A 53 -1.30 2.44 -7.07
N ALA A 54 -2.03 1.33 -6.88
CA ALA A 54 -1.63 0.25 -5.99
C ALA A 54 -0.25 -0.32 -6.32
N VAL A 55 0.09 -0.51 -7.60
CA VAL A 55 1.44 -0.96 -8.00
C VAL A 55 2.50 0.08 -7.61
N VAL A 56 2.26 1.36 -7.89
CA VAL A 56 3.19 2.44 -7.54
C VAL A 56 3.45 2.49 -6.04
N ILE A 57 2.39 2.53 -5.23
CA ILE A 57 2.52 2.57 -3.77
C ILE A 57 3.15 1.30 -3.23
N TRP A 58 2.79 0.13 -3.78
CA TRP A 58 3.41 -1.12 -3.36
C TRP A 58 4.93 -1.12 -3.62
N VAL A 59 5.38 -0.65 -4.78
CA VAL A 59 6.81 -0.51 -5.09
C VAL A 59 7.51 0.45 -4.12
N LEU A 60 6.94 1.63 -3.87
CA LEU A 60 7.50 2.60 -2.92
C LEU A 60 7.58 2.02 -1.50
N SER A 61 6.53 1.33 -1.05
CA SER A 61 6.49 0.66 0.26
C SER A 61 7.52 -0.47 0.36
N THR A 62 7.80 -1.16 -0.75
CA THR A 62 8.83 -2.21 -0.84
C THR A 62 10.22 -1.60 -0.68
N LEU A 63 10.52 -0.52 -1.40
CA LEU A 63 11.79 0.19 -1.27
C LEU A 63 12.00 0.70 0.16
N TRP A 64 10.96 1.27 0.76
CA TRP A 64 11.00 1.71 2.15
C TRP A 64 11.23 0.57 3.14
N PHE A 65 10.57 -0.57 2.92
CA PHE A 65 10.81 -1.80 3.70
C PHE A 65 12.28 -2.21 3.66
N LEU A 66 12.88 -2.25 2.46
CA LEU A 66 14.29 -2.61 2.27
C LEU A 66 15.23 -1.64 3.00
N VAL A 67 15.00 -0.33 2.89
CA VAL A 67 15.79 0.67 3.62
C VAL A 67 15.67 0.47 5.13
N GLY A 68 14.45 0.20 5.62
CA GLY A 68 14.19 -0.08 7.02
C GLY A 68 14.88 -1.33 7.57
N LEU A 69 15.30 -2.29 6.74
CA LEU A 69 16.10 -3.42 7.21
C LEU A 69 17.47 -2.97 7.72
N PHE A 70 18.08 -1.97 7.07
CA PHE A 70 19.43 -1.48 7.38
C PHE A 70 19.44 -0.23 8.28
N ILE A 71 18.41 0.62 8.17
CA ILE A 71 18.32 1.89 8.90
C ILE A 71 17.13 1.82 9.87
N PRO A 72 17.34 1.62 11.19
CA PRO A 72 16.25 1.48 12.15
C PRO A 72 15.37 2.72 12.29
N ASP A 73 15.94 3.91 12.11
CA ASP A 73 15.26 5.19 12.33
C ASP A 73 14.10 5.43 11.35
N VAL A 74 14.17 4.86 10.14
CA VAL A 74 13.12 5.03 9.14
C VAL A 74 11.87 4.19 9.45
N ARG A 75 11.98 3.12 10.24
CA ARG A 75 10.87 2.18 10.49
C ARG A 75 9.65 2.83 11.18
N GLY A 76 9.84 3.96 11.87
CA GLY A 76 8.79 4.67 12.59
C GLY A 76 8.32 5.96 11.91
N ILE A 77 9.01 6.39 10.84
CA ILE A 77 8.74 7.66 10.17
C ILE A 77 7.55 7.55 9.21
N GLY A 78 7.19 6.32 8.80
CA GLY A 78 5.99 5.99 8.02
C GLY A 78 5.73 6.94 6.86
N LEU A 79 6.10 6.55 5.63
CA LEU A 79 5.54 7.18 4.44
C LEU A 79 4.01 7.23 4.60
N LEU A 80 3.49 8.41 4.95
CA LEU A 80 2.07 8.76 4.89
C LEU A 80 1.71 8.87 3.41
N LEU A 81 1.65 7.72 2.75
CA LEU A 81 0.97 7.52 1.49
C LEU A 81 -0.33 6.80 1.85
#